data_AF-A0A2V6MRA2-F1
#
_entry.id   AF-A0A2V6MRA2-F1
#
_cell.length_a   1.000
_cell.length_b   1.000
_cell.length_c   1.000
_cell.angle_alpha   90.00
_cell.angle_beta   90.00
_cell.angle_gamma   90.00
#
_symmetry.space_group_name_H-M   'P 1'
#
loop_
_entity.id
_entity.type
_entity.pdbx_description
1 polymer ?
#
loop_
_entity_poly.entity_id
_entity_poly.type
_entity_poly.pdbx_seq_one_letter_code
_entity_poly.pdbx_strand_id
1 'polypeptide(L)'
;MGLLDSILGAASGKTDPSGEANSLVGILGGLLTQSGGLQGLANKFSQSGCGGAFASWVGMGENQSVSSDQIQKYLGSDQVKALAAKMGIDPDQASNLLAEF
;
A
#
# COMPACT_ATOMS: atom_id res chain seq x y z
N MET A 1 7.82 6.87 -7.73
CA MET A 1 8.76 5.95 -7.07
C MET A 1 7.92 4.80 -6.54
N GLY A 2 8.13 3.60 -7.04
CA GLY A 2 7.29 2.46 -6.68
C GLY A 2 7.46 2.06 -5.21
N LEU A 3 6.40 1.48 -4.65
CA LEU A 3 6.31 0.98 -3.28
C LEU A 3 7.39 -0.10 -2.99
N LEU A 4 7.73 -0.89 -4.01
CA LEU A 4 8.84 -1.86 -3.99
C LEU A 4 10.20 -1.19 -3.79
N ASP A 5 10.41 -0.04 -4.45
CA ASP A 5 11.64 0.73 -4.34
C ASP A 5 11.75 1.38 -2.97
N SER A 6 10.62 1.83 -2.40
CA SER A 6 10.57 2.31 -1.01
C SER A 6 10.87 1.21 0.01
N ILE A 7 10.36 -0.02 -0.20
CA ILE A 7 10.68 -1.18 0.65
C ILE A 7 12.17 -1.54 0.52
N LEU A 8 12.70 -1.56 -0.70
CA LEU A 8 14.10 -1.89 -0.95
C LEU A 8 15.04 -0.80 -0.40
N GLY A 9 14.65 0.47 -0.51
CA GLY A 9 15.36 1.62 0.06
C GLY A 9 15.37 1.60 1.58
N ALA A 10 14.24 1.26 2.21
CA ALA A 10 14.13 1.08 3.66
C ALA A 10 14.97 -0.10 4.15
N ALA A 11 14.89 -1.25 3.48
CA ALA A 11 15.68 -2.44 3.82
C ALA A 11 17.18 -2.23 3.61
N SER A 12 17.57 -1.39 2.65
CA SER A 12 18.97 -1.05 2.37
C SER A 12 19.52 0.07 3.26
N GLY A 13 18.72 0.61 4.19
CA GLY A 13 19.11 1.70 5.08
C GLY A 13 19.36 3.05 4.37
N LYS A 14 18.86 3.19 3.14
CA LYS A 14 19.02 4.38 2.28
C LYS A 14 17.65 5.00 2.06
N THR A 15 17.09 5.68 3.06
CA THR A 15 15.90 6.53 2.87
C THR A 15 15.85 7.62 3.92
N ASP A 16 15.41 8.81 3.49
CA ASP A 16 15.30 10.08 4.20
C ASP A 16 14.69 10.02 5.62
N PRO A 17 14.97 11.01 6.50
CA PRO A 17 14.65 11.03 7.93
C PRO A 17 13.15 11.12 8.30
N SER A 18 12.24 10.82 7.39
CA SER A 18 10.79 10.78 7.64
C SER A 18 10.38 9.39 8.15
N GLY A 19 10.49 9.15 9.46
CA GLY A 19 10.22 7.86 10.12
C GLY A 19 8.81 7.27 9.93
N GLU A 20 7.88 8.04 9.38
CA GLU A 20 6.51 7.63 9.09
C GLU A 20 6.41 6.73 7.85
N ALA A 21 7.16 7.06 6.79
CA ALA A 21 7.22 6.26 5.56
C ALA A 21 7.84 4.88 5.83
N ASN A 22 8.84 4.80 6.71
CA ASN A 22 9.49 3.54 7.09
C ASN A 22 8.55 2.59 7.86
N SER A 23 7.68 3.14 8.72
CA SER A 23 6.71 2.35 9.48
C SER A 23 5.64 1.76 8.56
N LEU A 24 5.14 2.57 7.62
CA LEU A 24 4.19 2.15 6.59
C LEU A 24 4.77 1.06 5.68
N VAL A 25 6.01 1.26 5.24
CA VAL A 25 6.77 0.30 4.44
C VAL A 25 6.94 -1.04 5.18
N GLY A 26 7.24 -1.02 6.48
CA GLY A 26 7.31 -2.23 7.30
C GLY A 26 5.97 -2.97 7.41
N ILE A 27 4.88 -2.24 7.59
CA ILE A 27 3.52 -2.82 7.68
C ILE A 27 3.08 -3.41 6.35
N LEU A 28 3.36 -2.72 5.23
CA LEU A 28 3.10 -3.21 3.88
C LEU A 28 3.95 -4.44 3.56
N GLY A 29 5.23 -4.48 3.97
CA GLY A 29 6.08 -5.66 3.87
C GLY A 29 5.56 -6.86 4.69
N GLY A 30 5.00 -6.61 5.88
CA GLY A 30 4.33 -7.63 6.68
C GLY A 30 3.05 -8.15 6.04
N LEU A 31 2.23 -7.25 5.49
CA LEU A 31 1.01 -7.60 4.75
C LEU A 31 1.32 -8.40 3.49
N LEU A 32 2.40 -8.03 2.81
CA LEU A 32 2.93 -8.70 1.64
C LEU A 32 3.28 -10.15 1.97
N THR A 33 4.06 -10.34 3.03
CA THR A 33 4.46 -11.66 3.52
C THR A 33 3.24 -12.49 3.92
N GLN A 34 2.28 -11.91 4.65
CA GLN A 34 1.05 -12.59 5.06
C GLN A 34 0.14 -12.97 3.88
N SER A 35 0.14 -12.18 2.81
CA SER A 35 -0.71 -12.43 1.64
C SER A 35 -0.11 -13.40 0.64
N GLY A 36 1.08 -13.96 0.89
CA GLY A 36 1.78 -14.84 -0.05
C GLY A 36 2.63 -14.08 -1.08
N GLY A 37 3.16 -12.92 -0.70
CA GLY A 37 3.97 -12.04 -1.53
C GLY A 37 3.16 -11.08 -2.39
N LEU A 38 3.84 -10.42 -3.33
CA LEU A 38 3.23 -9.45 -4.26
C LEU A 38 2.14 -10.09 -5.10
N GLN A 39 2.32 -11.35 -5.48
CA GLN A 39 1.35 -12.11 -6.26
C GLN A 39 0.00 -12.22 -5.56
N GLY A 40 0.01 -12.46 -4.23
CA GLY A 40 -1.21 -12.63 -3.46
C GLY A 40 -1.90 -11.32 -3.13
N LEU A 41 -1.15 -10.25 -2.87
CA LEU A 41 -1.72 -8.90 -2.81
C LEU A 41 -2.26 -8.48 -4.19
N ALA A 42 -1.49 -8.64 -5.27
CA ALA A 42 -1.95 -8.34 -6.63
C ALA A 42 -3.24 -9.10 -6.97
N ASN A 43 -3.36 -10.37 -6.59
CA ASN A 43 -4.60 -11.13 -6.75
C ASN A 43 -5.75 -10.57 -5.91
N LYS A 44 -5.50 -10.10 -4.68
CA LYS A 44 -6.53 -9.44 -3.86
C LYS A 44 -6.97 -8.13 -4.49
N PHE A 45 -6.03 -7.27 -4.86
CA PHE A 45 -6.31 -5.98 -5.50
C PHE A 45 -6.98 -6.15 -6.87
N SER A 46 -6.56 -7.11 -7.69
CA SER A 46 -7.22 -7.46 -8.96
C SER A 46 -8.63 -7.99 -8.75
N GLN A 47 -8.87 -8.83 -7.74
CA GLN A 47 -10.23 -9.29 -7.39
C GLN A 47 -11.14 -8.15 -6.94
N SER A 48 -10.56 -7.12 -6.31
CA SER A 48 -11.30 -5.91 -5.94
C SER A 48 -11.47 -4.91 -7.10
N GLY A 49 -10.96 -5.21 -8.31
CA GLY A 49 -11.00 -4.29 -9.46
C GLY A 49 -9.95 -3.16 -9.40
N CYS A 50 -9.04 -3.22 -8.43
CA CYS A 50 -8.01 -2.22 -8.14
C CYS A 50 -6.61 -2.62 -8.65
N GLY A 51 -6.52 -3.69 -9.47
CA GLY A 51 -5.27 -4.25 -9.95
C GLY A 51 -4.42 -3.28 -10.77
N GLY A 52 -5.03 -2.34 -11.50
CA GLY A 52 -4.32 -1.32 -12.27
C GLY A 52 -3.60 -0.28 -11.39
N ALA A 53 -4.28 0.22 -10.35
CA ALA A 53 -3.69 1.13 -9.36
C ALA A 53 -2.57 0.43 -8.57
N PHE A 54 -2.80 -0.80 -8.11
CA PHE A 54 -1.79 -1.58 -7.42
C PHE A 54 -0.57 -1.90 -8.30
N ALA A 55 -0.80 -2.21 -9.58
CA ALA A 55 0.28 -2.44 -10.54
C ALA A 55 1.10 -1.16 -10.80
N SER A 56 0.46 0.01 -10.75
CA SER A 56 1.14 1.31 -10.84
C SER A 56 2.00 1.57 -9.61
N TRP A 57 1.50 1.27 -8.39
CA TRP A 57 2.27 1.38 -7.14
C TRP A 57 3.43 0.41 -7.03
N VAL A 58 3.27 -0.83 -7.51
CA VAL A 58 4.33 -1.86 -7.46
C VAL A 58 5.32 -1.69 -8.63
N GLY A 59 4.89 -1.11 -9.74
CA GLY A 59 5.72 -0.86 -10.91
C GLY A 59 6.76 0.24 -10.69
N MET A 60 7.70 0.34 -11.63
CA MET A 60 8.67 1.45 -11.70
C MET A 60 8.11 2.70 -12.41
N GLY A 61 6.81 2.71 -12.72
CA GLY A 61 6.14 3.82 -13.41
C GLY A 61 5.79 4.98 -12.48
N GLU A 62 5.16 6.01 -13.05
CA GLU A 62 4.47 7.03 -12.26
C GLU A 62 3.33 6.35 -11.49
N ASN A 63 3.29 6.57 -10.17
CA ASN A 63 2.16 6.11 -9.36
C ASN A 63 0.94 6.92 -9.77
N GLN A 64 -0.15 6.23 -10.12
CA GLN A 64 -1.42 6.91 -10.35
C GLN A 64 -1.90 7.47 -9.02
N SER A 65 -2.16 8.77 -8.99
CA SER A 65 -2.81 9.43 -7.87
C SER A 65 -4.24 8.91 -7.78
N VAL A 66 -4.51 8.06 -6.79
CA VAL A 66 -5.85 7.53 -6.51
C VAL A 66 -6.41 8.29 -5.33
N SER A 67 -7.65 8.77 -5.41
CA SER A 67 -8.30 9.48 -4.30
C SER A 67 -8.61 8.53 -3.14
N SER A 68 -8.65 9.00 -1.90
CA SER A 68 -9.06 8.20 -0.74
C SER A 68 -10.46 7.56 -0.91
N ASP A 69 -11.41 8.31 -1.47
CA ASP A 69 -12.74 7.80 -1.88
C ASP A 69 -12.66 6.66 -2.90
N GLN A 70 -11.75 6.79 -3.86
CA GLN A 70 -11.53 5.76 -4.87
C GLN A 70 -10.92 4.51 -4.23
N ILE A 71 -10.00 4.67 -3.29
CA ILE A 71 -9.42 3.55 -2.55
C ILE A 71 -10.48 2.83 -1.72
N GLN A 72 -11.35 3.54 -0.99
CA GLN A 72 -12.46 2.91 -0.27
C GLN A 72 -13.42 2.18 -1.23
N LYS A 73 -13.71 2.79 -2.38
CA LYS A 73 -14.63 2.25 -3.39
C LYS A 73 -14.07 1.03 -4.10
N TYR A 74 -12.76 0.99 -4.37
CA TYR A 74 -12.10 -0.08 -5.10
C TYR A 74 -11.62 -1.19 -4.18
N LEU A 75 -11.04 -0.87 -3.03
CA LEU A 75 -10.55 -1.87 -2.08
C LEU A 75 -11.68 -2.50 -1.27
N GLY A 76 -12.76 -1.74 -1.07
CA GLY A 76 -13.84 -2.08 -0.16
C GLY A 76 -13.48 -1.74 1.28
N SER A 77 -14.50 -1.39 2.06
CA SER A 77 -14.34 -0.98 3.46
C SER A 77 -13.65 -2.06 4.31
N ASP A 78 -13.86 -3.35 4.02
CA ASP A 78 -13.24 -4.46 4.76
C ASP A 78 -11.72 -4.50 4.63
N GLN A 79 -11.18 -4.21 3.45
CA GLN A 79 -9.75 -4.30 3.16
C GLN A 79 -9.04 -3.07 3.70
N VAL A 80 -9.66 -1.90 3.54
CA VAL A 80 -9.21 -0.66 4.18
C VAL A 80 -9.18 -0.84 5.69
N LYS A 81 -10.23 -1.43 6.28
CA LYS A 81 -10.30 -1.69 7.72
C LYS A 81 -9.28 -2.72 8.19
N ALA A 82 -9.00 -3.75 7.39
CA ALA A 82 -7.94 -4.72 7.69
C ALA A 82 -6.54 -4.08 7.66
N LEU A 83 -6.31 -3.16 6.71
CA LEU A 83 -5.06 -2.40 6.65
C LEU A 83 -4.96 -1.43 7.83
N ALA A 84 -6.03 -0.70 8.13
CA ALA A 84 -6.12 0.25 9.22
C ALA A 84 -5.90 -0.43 10.59
N ALA A 85 -6.52 -1.60 10.82
CA ALA A 85 -6.33 -2.40 12.02
C ALA A 85 -4.87 -2.87 12.20
N LYS A 86 -4.16 -3.15 11.10
CA LYS A 86 -2.74 -3.50 11.12
C LYS A 86 -1.83 -2.31 11.38
N MET A 87 -2.26 -1.12 10.96
CA MET A 87 -1.56 0.13 11.22
C MET A 87 -1.92 0.73 12.59
N GLY A 88 -2.97 0.24 13.25
CA GLY A 88 -3.48 0.84 14.48
C GLY A 88 -4.10 2.21 14.26
N ILE A 89 -4.58 2.50 13.04
CA ILE A 89 -5.18 3.78 12.65
C ILE A 89 -6.62 3.57 12.16
N ASP A 90 -7.31 4.68 11.89
CA ASP A 90 -8.66 4.63 11.35
C ASP A 90 -8.70 4.28 9.85
N PRO A 91 -9.77 3.63 9.36
CA PRO A 91 -9.95 3.29 7.94
C PRO A 91 -9.83 4.50 7.01
N ASP A 92 -10.33 5.66 7.41
CA ASP A 92 -10.20 6.89 6.64
C ASP A 92 -8.75 7.36 6.56
N GLN A 93 -7.98 7.27 7.65
CA GLN A 93 -6.56 7.58 7.64
C GLN A 93 -5.76 6.61 6.76
N ALA A 94 -6.11 5.32 6.80
CA ALA A 94 -5.52 4.31 5.93
C ALA A 94 -5.77 4.60 4.44
N SER A 95 -6.99 5.01 4.11
CA SER A 95 -7.37 5.39 2.75
C SER A 95 -6.62 6.63 2.28
N ASN A 96 -6.43 7.62 3.17
CA ASN A 96 -5.71 8.83 2.86
C ASN A 96 -4.21 8.58 2.65
N LEU A 97 -3.60 7.76 3.51
CA LEU A 97 -2.19 7.37 3.37
C LEU A 97 -1.93 6.60 2.09
N LEU A 98 -2.81 5.66 1.72
CA LEU A 98 -2.71 4.95 0.45
C LEU A 98 -2.89 5.88 -0.76
N ALA A 99 -3.66 6.96 -0.62
CA ALA A 99 -3.86 7.96 -1.66
C ALA A 99 -2.64 8.86 -1.88
N GLU A 100 -1.75 8.94 -0.90
CA GLU A 100 -0.49 9.70 -0.95
C GLU A 100 0.69 8.90 -1.55
N PHE A 101 0.50 7.61 -1.86
CA PHE A 101 1.49 6.79 -2.59
C PHE A 101 1.41 7.01 -4.11
#